data_AF-A0A330LA92-F1
#
_entry.id   AF-A0A330LA92-F1
#
_cell.length_a   1.000
_cell.length_b   1.000
_cell.length_c   1.000
_cell.angle_alpha   90.00
_cell.angle_beta   90.00
_cell.angle_gamma   90.00
#
_symmetry.space_group_name_H-M   'P 1'
#
loop_
_entity.id
_entity.type
_entity.pdbx_description
1 polymer ?
#
loop_
_entity_poly.entity_id
_entity_poly.type
_entity_poly.pdbx_seq_one_letter_code
_entity_poly.pdbx_strand_id
1 'polypeptide(L)'
;MAKYDHLTKDELARLLEARDRRDATRFGLVWEANEIERDKAINSDFVALDLVAEQSVGAAPWRNLVIEGDNFDALRYLRMTYAGRVKCILIDPPYNRGKTDFVYNDRFIDENDAWRFSTWLEFLYQRLVIARDLLREDGVLLCCINDDNRAKLELLLDKVMPGMRIGSMAWRTRDSTSAKGRNFSDTHEHILIYGRSKFSFRGREKSQKKYKNPDNDSRGAWNIDPLTLAFDRIERKNLFYPIQNPKTGNWYPCDSNRVWAYASEKNPETKIDALESETMEEWIRQDKIVFPDPKEERVVVWKTLEELYAAIDTGDVPVTPKKKNLLLSKDTPNLEFWVGKRVGFGRPGFKKHWKDLRSHVNPVGSWIARLSEDVEEDDYVLLRSREAGEGTGVIEKVFGKKVFSYPKPPSLMQQLVAQSSEGNDIVLDFFGGSGTTAHAVLQQNTEDEDDRRFIIVSNSEATIDEPEKNICRDVCAPRIKAVINGFGGNSPTGGNFAYLQCRRIAPGRLVEIEHAQVWTALQMIHRKTLESVTDKEFLWAGDEETALAYVPRFTKVMVPALRKAVNSSAAVVLYSWQPETLRQYIRAGHVQHEAIPESLARRFGMKG
;
A
#
# COMPACT_ATOMS: atom_id res chain seq x y z
N MET A 1 9.54 29.37 36.00
CA MET A 1 8.16 29.19 36.53
C MET A 1 7.67 27.85 36.04
N ALA A 2 7.31 26.95 36.96
CA ALA A 2 6.62 25.73 36.61
C ALA A 2 5.28 26.07 35.93
N LYS A 3 4.83 25.19 35.05
CA LYS A 3 3.73 25.43 34.10
C LYS A 3 2.41 25.88 34.74
N TYR A 4 2.26 25.70 36.05
CA TYR A 4 1.02 25.92 36.79
C TYR A 4 1.17 26.88 37.98
N ASP A 5 2.32 27.57 38.13
CA ASP A 5 2.58 28.47 39.27
C ASP A 5 1.59 29.65 39.36
N HIS A 6 0.89 29.95 38.26
CA HIS A 6 -0.11 31.02 38.17
C HIS A 6 -1.54 30.56 38.50
N LEU A 7 -1.74 29.26 38.78
CA LEU A 7 -3.06 28.69 39.02
C LEU A 7 -3.31 28.48 40.52
N THR A 8 -4.53 28.76 40.95
CA THR A 8 -5.01 28.42 42.29
C THR A 8 -5.20 26.91 42.44
N LYS A 9 -5.25 26.43 43.69
CA LYS A 9 -5.48 25.01 44.00
C LYS A 9 -6.79 24.47 43.39
N ASP A 10 -7.84 25.28 43.39
CA ASP A 10 -9.16 24.89 42.86
C ASP A 10 -9.20 24.87 41.33
N GLU A 11 -8.42 25.72 40.66
CA GLU A 11 -8.22 25.66 39.21
C GLU A 11 -7.40 24.44 38.82
N LEU A 12 -6.37 24.11 39.61
CA LEU A 12 -5.57 22.91 39.42
C LEU A 12 -6.42 21.64 39.59
N ALA A 13 -7.26 21.59 40.63
CA ALA A 13 -8.19 20.49 40.88
C ALA A 13 -9.19 20.32 39.72
N ARG A 14 -9.78 21.43 39.23
CA ARG A 14 -10.67 21.39 38.06
C ARG A 14 -9.97 20.90 36.79
N LEU A 15 -8.73 21.31 36.54
CA LEU A 15 -7.95 20.83 35.40
C LEU A 15 -7.62 19.35 35.50
N LEU A 16 -7.31 18.87 36.71
CA LEU A 16 -7.07 17.44 36.97
C LEU A 16 -8.34 16.62 36.79
N GLU A 17 -9.48 17.04 37.36
CA GLU A 17 -10.76 16.35 37.16
C GLU A 17 -11.20 16.34 35.69
N ALA A 18 -10.98 17.44 34.96
CA ALA A 18 -11.25 17.51 33.53
C ALA A 18 -10.33 16.60 32.72
N ARG A 19 -9.04 16.52 33.09
CA ARG A 19 -8.08 15.57 32.51
C ARG A 19 -8.53 14.14 32.78
N ASP A 20 -8.80 13.80 34.04
CA ASP A 20 -9.13 12.45 34.45
C ASP A 20 -10.47 12.00 33.85
N ARG A 21 -11.47 12.90 33.72
CA ARG A 21 -12.72 12.60 33.01
C ARG A 21 -12.51 12.38 31.52
N ARG A 22 -11.64 13.18 30.89
CA ARG A 22 -11.29 13.03 29.46
C ARG A 22 -10.51 11.73 29.22
N ASP A 23 -9.62 11.36 30.14
CA ASP A 23 -8.74 10.21 29.99
C ASP A 23 -9.48 8.91 30.40
N ALA A 24 -10.41 8.96 31.38
CA ALA A 24 -11.26 7.83 31.79
C ALA A 24 -12.34 7.44 30.76
N THR A 25 -12.67 8.32 29.82
CA THR A 25 -13.71 8.07 28.80
C THR A 25 -13.15 7.77 27.41
N ARG A 26 -11.82 7.83 27.25
CA ARG A 26 -11.17 7.67 25.95
C ARG A 26 -10.80 6.21 25.68
N PHE A 27 -11.61 5.53 24.88
CA PHE A 27 -11.19 4.27 24.27
C PHE A 27 -10.07 4.55 23.24
N GLY A 28 -8.90 3.93 23.40
CA GLY A 28 -7.80 4.00 22.43
C GLY A 28 -6.42 4.18 23.06
N LEU A 29 -5.43 4.51 22.22
CA LEU A 29 -4.03 4.63 22.61
C LEU A 29 -3.72 5.99 23.28
N VAL A 30 -3.20 5.91 24.51
CA VAL A 30 -2.69 7.02 25.31
C VAL A 30 -1.23 6.70 25.69
N TRP A 31 -0.35 7.70 25.62
CA TRP A 31 1.04 7.63 26.05
C TRP A 31 1.44 8.99 26.63
N GLU A 32 2.54 9.03 27.37
CA GLU A 32 2.98 10.18 28.16
C GLU A 32 3.73 11.22 27.32
N ALA A 33 3.10 11.60 26.20
CA ALA A 33 3.64 12.56 25.23
C ALA A 33 4.04 13.91 25.83
N ASN A 34 3.45 14.31 26.96
CA ASN A 34 3.73 15.59 27.65
C ASN A 34 4.87 15.49 28.68
N GLU A 35 5.26 14.27 29.09
CA GLU A 35 6.24 14.01 30.15
C GLU A 35 7.58 13.54 29.59
N ILE A 36 7.58 12.96 28.40
CA ILE A 36 8.79 12.85 27.57
C ILE A 36 9.23 14.27 27.24
N GLU A 37 10.50 14.61 27.50
CA GLU A 37 11.06 15.95 27.28
C GLU A 37 10.65 16.50 25.91
N ARG A 38 9.59 17.32 25.90
CA ARG A 38 9.17 18.05 24.72
C ARG A 38 10.16 19.17 24.50
N ASP A 39 11.20 18.85 23.74
CA ASP A 39 11.35 19.26 22.35
C ASP A 39 10.74 20.61 21.92
N LYS A 40 10.85 21.63 22.77
CA LYS A 40 10.57 23.02 22.41
C LYS A 40 11.61 23.56 21.41
N ALA A 41 12.64 22.79 21.07
CA ALA A 41 13.73 23.17 20.16
C ALA A 41 13.56 22.62 18.73
N ILE A 42 13.07 21.39 18.50
CA ILE A 42 13.04 20.82 17.13
C ILE A 42 12.07 21.54 16.19
N ASN A 43 11.12 22.33 16.68
CA ASN A 43 10.23 23.13 15.83
C ASN A 43 10.73 24.56 15.52
N SER A 44 11.76 25.09 16.19
CA SER A 44 12.27 26.43 15.88
C SER A 44 13.15 26.48 14.64
N ASP A 45 13.79 25.36 14.31
CA ASP A 45 14.84 25.34 13.30
C ASP A 45 14.26 25.08 11.91
N PHE A 46 14.78 25.80 10.92
CA PHE A 46 14.49 25.53 9.52
C PHE A 46 15.48 24.49 8.99
N VAL A 47 14.99 23.58 8.15
CA VAL A 47 15.82 22.56 7.50
C VAL A 47 15.84 22.88 6.01
N ALA A 48 17.03 23.06 5.45
CA ALA A 48 17.25 23.12 4.02
C ALA A 48 17.77 21.77 3.49
N LEU A 49 17.66 21.58 2.17
CA LEU A 49 18.28 20.46 1.47
C LEU A 49 19.39 20.99 0.55
N ASP A 50 20.62 20.58 0.83
CA ASP A 50 21.79 20.86 -0.01
C ASP A 50 21.93 19.77 -1.08
N LEU A 51 22.06 20.18 -2.34
CA LEU A 51 22.32 19.24 -3.45
C LEU A 51 23.81 18.89 -3.49
N VAL A 52 24.11 17.60 -3.40
CA VAL A 52 25.46 17.05 -3.47
C VAL A 52 25.64 16.38 -4.84
N ALA A 53 26.08 17.16 -5.82
CA ALA A 53 26.12 16.73 -7.23
C ALA A 53 27.08 15.54 -7.44
N GLU A 54 28.18 15.49 -6.70
CA GLU A 54 29.20 14.43 -6.75
C GLU A 54 28.70 13.07 -6.23
N GLN A 55 27.69 13.07 -5.35
CA GLN A 55 27.04 11.86 -4.87
C GLN A 55 25.79 11.49 -5.68
N SER A 56 25.32 12.39 -6.53
CA SER A 56 24.21 12.15 -7.44
C SER A 56 24.61 11.20 -8.57
N VAL A 57 23.65 10.45 -9.11
CA VAL A 57 23.90 9.40 -10.11
C VAL A 57 23.05 9.65 -11.34
N GLY A 58 23.65 9.47 -12.52
CA GLY A 58 23.02 9.76 -13.80
C GLY A 58 23.03 11.26 -14.13
N ALA A 59 22.64 11.59 -15.37
CA ALA A 59 22.56 12.98 -15.80
C ALA A 59 21.33 13.67 -15.22
N ALA A 60 21.48 14.97 -14.92
CA ALA A 60 20.36 15.86 -14.66
C ALA A 60 19.51 16.05 -15.94
N PRO A 61 18.19 16.34 -15.82
CA PRO A 61 17.45 16.52 -14.58
C PRO A 61 17.22 15.21 -13.81
N TRP A 62 17.49 15.22 -12.51
CA TRP A 62 17.21 14.10 -11.62
C TRP A 62 15.76 14.07 -11.21
N ARG A 63 15.11 12.93 -11.40
CA ARG A 63 13.68 12.75 -11.05
C ARG A 63 13.46 11.99 -9.75
N ASN A 64 14.46 11.22 -9.32
CA ASN A 64 14.43 10.50 -8.06
C ASN A 64 15.33 11.21 -7.04
N LEU A 65 14.99 11.05 -5.76
CA LEU A 65 15.69 11.72 -4.67
C LEU A 65 16.19 10.70 -3.64
N VAL A 66 17.43 10.88 -3.20
CA VAL A 66 17.98 10.24 -2.00
C VAL A 66 18.33 11.36 -1.03
N ILE A 67 17.69 11.38 0.13
CA ILE A 67 17.83 12.41 1.15
C ILE A 67 18.55 11.80 2.36
N GLU A 68 19.75 12.30 2.64
CA GLU A 68 20.52 12.02 3.83
C GLU A 68 20.06 12.91 4.99
N GLY A 69 19.72 12.30 6.12
CA GLY A 69 19.49 13.01 7.38
C GLY A 69 18.36 12.43 8.22
N ASP A 70 17.99 13.16 9.28
CA ASP A 70 16.83 12.78 10.09
C ASP A 70 15.55 12.84 9.24
N ASN A 71 14.76 11.78 9.33
CA ASN A 71 13.56 11.64 8.52
C ASN A 71 12.42 12.57 8.94
N PHE A 72 12.35 13.05 10.19
CA PHE A 72 11.37 14.07 10.55
C PHE A 72 11.71 15.41 9.89
N ASP A 73 12.98 15.78 9.85
CA ASP A 73 13.47 16.98 9.17
C ASP A 73 13.22 16.93 7.66
N ALA A 74 13.56 15.81 7.02
CA ALA A 74 13.28 15.58 5.60
C ALA A 74 11.77 15.61 5.32
N LEU A 75 10.94 14.95 6.15
CA LEU A 75 9.48 14.96 5.99
C LEU A 75 8.89 16.36 6.12
N ARG A 76 9.39 17.20 7.04
CA ARG A 76 8.96 18.61 7.15
C ARG A 76 9.24 19.39 5.87
N TYR A 77 10.39 19.16 5.25
CA TYR A 77 10.74 19.77 3.97
C TYR A 77 9.88 19.22 2.83
N LEU A 78 9.67 17.91 2.78
CA LEU A 78 8.78 17.27 1.80
C LEU A 78 7.33 17.73 1.97
N ARG A 79 6.85 18.04 3.17
CA ARG A 79 5.50 18.59 3.37
C ARG A 79 5.32 19.92 2.66
N MET A 80 6.38 20.73 2.57
CA MET A 80 6.35 22.00 1.84
C MET A 80 6.34 21.81 0.32
N THR A 81 6.93 20.72 -0.19
CA THR A 81 7.23 20.55 -1.63
C THR A 81 6.38 19.44 -2.31
N TYR A 82 5.87 18.48 -1.56
CA TYR A 82 5.19 17.26 -2.02
C TYR A 82 3.86 16.95 -1.30
N ALA A 83 3.29 17.86 -0.49
CA ALA A 83 1.98 17.63 0.13
C ALA A 83 0.90 17.25 -0.89
N GLY A 84 0.16 16.18 -0.62
CA GLY A 84 -0.88 15.63 -1.50
C GLY A 84 -0.38 15.02 -2.81
N ARG A 85 0.91 14.71 -2.96
CA ARG A 85 1.50 14.25 -4.24
C ARG A 85 2.05 12.83 -4.22
N VAL A 86 2.24 12.22 -3.05
CA VAL A 86 2.84 10.89 -2.92
C VAL A 86 1.78 9.81 -3.11
N LYS A 87 2.04 8.86 -4.03
CA LYS A 87 1.12 7.75 -4.32
C LYS A 87 1.26 6.64 -3.30
N CYS A 88 2.50 6.20 -3.05
CA CYS A 88 2.76 5.08 -2.17
C CYS A 88 3.83 5.49 -1.15
N ILE A 89 3.54 5.28 0.12
CA ILE A 89 4.52 5.35 1.19
C ILE A 89 4.76 3.92 1.64
N LEU A 90 5.98 3.43 1.48
CA LEU A 90 6.36 2.07 1.85
C LEU A 90 7.49 2.17 2.87
N ILE A 91 7.23 1.76 4.11
CA ILE A 91 8.17 1.96 5.22
C ILE A 91 8.39 0.68 6.04
N ASP A 92 9.60 0.58 6.59
CA ASP A 92 10.03 -0.43 7.55
C ASP A 92 10.55 0.27 8.81
N PRO A 93 9.66 0.80 9.68
CA PRO A 93 10.07 1.49 10.88
C PRO A 93 10.80 0.55 11.85
N PRO A 94 11.55 1.09 12.83
CA PRO A 94 12.16 0.27 13.88
C PRO A 94 11.10 -0.52 14.66
N TYR A 95 11.33 -1.82 14.91
CA TYR A 95 10.34 -2.71 15.53
C TYR A 95 10.31 -2.62 17.06
N ASN A 96 11.19 -1.80 17.65
CA ASN A 96 11.34 -1.59 19.08
C ASN A 96 11.66 -2.91 19.84
N ARG A 97 12.68 -3.63 19.38
CA ARG A 97 13.16 -4.90 19.97
C ARG A 97 14.23 -4.77 21.05
N GLY A 98 14.82 -3.58 21.24
CA GLY A 98 15.85 -3.31 22.26
C GLY A 98 17.13 -2.68 21.71
N LYS A 99 18.26 -2.93 22.38
CA LYS A 99 19.55 -2.18 22.37
C LYS A 99 20.16 -1.73 21.03
N THR A 100 19.74 -2.26 19.88
CA THR A 100 20.29 -1.92 18.56
C THR A 100 19.23 -1.59 17.50
N ASP A 101 17.95 -1.56 17.88
CA ASP A 101 16.83 -1.54 16.94
C ASP A 101 16.24 -0.13 16.75
N PHE A 102 16.55 0.82 17.63
CA PHE A 102 15.98 2.18 17.62
C PHE A 102 16.96 3.23 18.14
N VAL A 103 17.40 4.14 17.27
CA VAL A 103 18.17 5.34 17.62
C VAL A 103 17.22 6.54 17.73
N TYR A 104 17.30 7.26 18.84
CA TYR A 104 16.56 8.51 19.07
C TYR A 104 17.47 9.51 19.79
N ASN A 105 17.54 10.74 19.28
CA ASN A 105 18.46 11.78 19.77
C ASN A 105 19.92 11.26 19.93
N ASP A 106 20.43 10.64 18.87
CA ASP A 106 21.81 10.12 18.75
C ASP A 106 22.19 9.02 19.77
N ARG A 107 21.19 8.42 20.41
CA ARG A 107 21.35 7.34 21.40
C ARG A 107 20.43 6.17 21.09
N PHE A 108 20.91 4.96 21.35
CA PHE A 108 20.03 3.79 21.38
C PHE A 108 19.15 3.84 22.62
N ILE A 109 17.87 3.50 22.46
CA ILE A 109 16.96 3.37 23.60
C ILE A 109 17.20 2.01 24.28
N ASP A 110 17.49 2.04 25.59
CA ASP A 110 17.71 0.85 26.38
C ASP A 110 16.42 0.00 26.47
N GLU A 111 16.58 -1.32 26.49
CA GLU A 111 15.45 -2.25 26.60
C GLU A 111 14.65 -2.08 27.90
N ASN A 112 15.31 -1.61 28.97
CA ASN A 112 14.74 -1.38 30.30
C ASN A 112 14.29 0.07 30.53
N ASP A 113 14.35 0.94 29.52
CA ASP A 113 13.84 2.31 29.64
C ASP A 113 12.32 2.29 29.85
N ALA A 114 11.88 2.85 30.98
CA ALA A 114 10.48 2.93 31.38
C ALA A 114 9.62 3.67 30.34
N TRP A 115 10.21 4.60 29.59
CA TRP A 115 9.56 5.42 28.57
C TRP A 115 9.72 4.88 27.15
N ARG A 116 10.38 3.74 26.95
CA ARG A 116 10.72 3.17 25.63
C ARG A 116 9.54 3.14 24.65
N PHE A 117 8.38 2.66 25.09
CA PHE A 117 7.19 2.58 24.23
C PHE A 117 6.62 3.94 23.92
N SER A 118 6.54 4.83 24.90
CA SER A 118 6.01 6.17 24.75
C SER A 118 6.90 7.02 23.83
N THR A 119 8.23 6.88 23.93
CA THR A 119 9.21 7.48 23.02
C THR A 119 9.08 6.95 21.60
N TRP A 120 8.96 5.62 21.42
CA TRP A 120 8.76 5.02 20.10
C TRP A 120 7.44 5.45 19.44
N LEU A 121 6.35 5.50 20.21
CA LEU A 121 5.06 5.98 19.73
C LEU A 121 5.11 7.46 19.33
N GLU A 122 5.74 8.32 20.15
CA GLU A 122 5.88 9.74 19.83
C GLU A 122 6.75 9.96 18.57
N PHE A 123 7.87 9.24 18.47
CA PHE A 123 8.76 9.27 17.31
C PHE A 123 8.02 8.94 16.01
N LEU A 124 7.21 7.89 16.01
CA LEU A 124 6.39 7.50 14.85
C LEU A 124 5.22 8.45 14.63
N TYR A 125 4.53 8.89 15.68
CA TYR A 125 3.39 9.79 15.61
C TYR A 125 3.71 11.05 14.79
N GLN A 126 4.80 11.73 15.14
CA GLN A 126 5.23 12.97 14.48
C GLN A 126 5.48 12.78 12.97
N ARG A 127 6.10 11.67 12.60
CA ARG A 127 6.42 11.32 11.21
C ARG A 127 5.18 10.92 10.43
N LEU A 128 4.33 10.07 11.01
CA LEU A 128 3.13 9.56 10.38
C LEU A 128 2.08 10.66 10.13
N VAL A 129 2.00 11.68 11.01
CA VAL A 129 1.17 12.86 10.79
C VAL A 129 1.59 13.58 9.50
N ILE A 130 2.89 13.78 9.30
CA ILE A 130 3.39 14.40 8.07
C ILE A 130 3.19 13.48 6.86
N ALA A 131 3.49 12.18 7.00
CA ALA A 131 3.28 11.20 5.95
C ALA A 131 1.85 11.21 5.41
N ARG A 132 0.85 11.34 6.28
CA ARG A 132 -0.57 11.49 5.88
C ARG A 132 -0.80 12.71 5.00
N ASP A 133 -0.16 13.84 5.31
CA ASP A 133 -0.29 15.10 4.56
C ASP A 133 0.41 15.01 3.18
N LEU A 134 1.38 14.10 3.02
CA LEU A 134 2.06 13.84 1.75
C LEU A 134 1.23 12.99 0.78
N LEU A 135 0.36 12.11 1.28
CA LEU A 135 -0.43 11.19 0.45
C LEU A 135 -1.41 11.92 -0.48
N ARG A 136 -1.40 11.55 -1.77
CA ARG A 136 -2.42 11.91 -2.78
C ARG A 136 -3.80 11.32 -2.40
N GLU A 137 -4.89 11.82 -2.96
CA GLU A 137 -6.27 11.36 -2.65
C GLU A 137 -6.55 9.87 -2.91
N ASP A 138 -5.73 9.22 -3.72
CA ASP A 138 -5.73 7.79 -4.03
C ASP A 138 -4.43 7.12 -3.57
N GLY A 139 -3.73 7.72 -2.59
CA GLY A 139 -2.47 7.23 -2.06
C GLY A 139 -2.62 6.22 -0.92
N VAL A 140 -1.57 5.42 -0.69
CA VAL A 140 -1.51 4.38 0.34
C VAL A 140 -0.23 4.44 1.17
N LEU A 141 -0.36 4.12 2.46
CA LEU A 141 0.73 3.74 3.35
C LEU A 141 0.75 2.22 3.50
N LEU A 142 1.91 1.62 3.24
CA LEU A 142 2.25 0.23 3.47
C LEU A 142 3.36 0.18 4.53
N CYS A 143 3.06 -0.33 5.71
CA CYS A 143 3.98 -0.29 6.85
C CYS A 143 4.31 -1.70 7.34
N CYS A 144 5.57 -2.11 7.20
CA CYS A 144 6.07 -3.37 7.73
C CYS A 144 6.15 -3.32 9.27
N ILE A 145 5.77 -4.41 9.93
CA ILE A 145 5.93 -4.57 11.37
C ILE A 145 5.91 -6.06 11.75
N ASN A 146 6.63 -6.43 12.81
CA ASN A 146 6.46 -7.75 13.42
C ASN A 146 5.23 -7.82 14.34
N ASP A 147 4.96 -9.01 14.88
CA ASP A 147 3.78 -9.20 15.73
C ASP A 147 3.89 -8.48 17.09
N ASP A 148 5.12 -8.35 17.64
CA ASP A 148 5.39 -7.84 19.00
C ASP A 148 4.78 -6.44 19.26
N ASN A 149 4.81 -5.56 18.25
CA ASN A 149 4.34 -4.17 18.37
C ASN A 149 3.25 -3.78 17.38
N ARG A 150 2.73 -4.75 16.62
CA ARG A 150 1.66 -4.54 15.63
C ARG A 150 0.45 -3.82 16.23
N ALA A 151 -0.10 -4.31 17.34
CA ALA A 151 -1.33 -3.77 17.91
C ALA A 151 -1.19 -2.29 18.33
N LYS A 152 -0.03 -1.91 18.87
CA LYS A 152 0.26 -0.53 19.26
C LYS A 152 0.37 0.38 18.04
N LEU A 153 1.03 -0.11 16.99
CA LEU A 153 1.17 0.62 15.73
C LEU A 153 -0.17 0.77 14.99
N GLU A 154 -1.02 -0.25 14.99
CA GLU A 154 -2.37 -0.17 14.43
C GLU A 154 -3.20 0.91 15.13
N LEU A 155 -3.22 0.93 16.47
CA LEU A 155 -3.93 1.97 17.22
C LEU A 155 -3.35 3.38 16.97
N LEU A 156 -2.03 3.49 16.79
CA LEU A 156 -1.38 4.75 16.42
C LEU A 156 -1.81 5.21 15.02
N LEU A 157 -1.81 4.30 14.05
CA LEU A 157 -2.22 4.60 12.68
C LEU A 157 -3.70 4.93 12.58
N ASP A 158 -4.58 4.22 13.29
CA ASP A 158 -6.01 4.54 13.38
C ASP A 158 -6.23 5.95 13.96
N LYS A 159 -5.37 6.40 14.89
CA LYS A 159 -5.39 7.76 15.45
C LYS A 159 -4.88 8.82 14.46
N VAL A 160 -3.85 8.51 13.67
CA VAL A 160 -3.23 9.46 12.72
C VAL A 160 -4.05 9.56 11.43
N MET A 161 -4.56 8.43 10.94
CA MET A 161 -5.18 8.21 9.65
C MET A 161 -6.60 7.60 9.81
N PRO A 162 -7.53 8.29 10.50
CA PRO A 162 -8.84 7.75 10.80
C PRO A 162 -9.62 7.43 9.51
N GLY A 163 -10.23 6.25 9.46
CA GLY A 163 -11.03 5.78 8.31
C GLY A 163 -10.22 5.36 7.08
N MET A 164 -8.89 5.36 7.15
CA MET A 164 -8.02 4.95 6.04
C MET A 164 -7.64 3.46 6.10
N ARG A 165 -7.94 2.75 7.19
CA ARG A 165 -7.56 1.34 7.37
C ARG A 165 -8.24 0.45 6.33
N ILE A 166 -7.43 -0.23 5.51
CA ILE A 166 -7.90 -1.22 4.54
C ILE A 166 -7.76 -2.63 5.11
N GLY A 167 -6.65 -2.91 5.79
CA GLY A 167 -6.37 -4.23 6.35
C GLY A 167 -4.89 -4.45 6.62
N SER A 168 -4.48 -5.72 6.64
CA SER A 168 -3.09 -6.13 6.79
C SER A 168 -2.79 -7.35 5.91
N MET A 169 -1.59 -7.41 5.35
CA MET A 169 -1.07 -8.64 4.72
C MET A 169 -0.17 -9.39 5.70
N ALA A 170 -0.26 -10.72 5.70
CA ALA A 170 0.68 -11.59 6.39
C ALA A 170 1.79 -12.01 5.42
N TRP A 171 3.04 -11.74 5.80
CA TRP A 171 4.24 -12.05 5.02
C TRP A 171 5.08 -13.09 5.73
N ARG A 172 5.17 -14.30 5.15
CA ARG A 172 5.98 -15.38 5.71
C ARG A 172 7.47 -15.09 5.57
N THR A 173 8.16 -14.90 6.69
CA THR A 173 9.59 -14.55 6.74
C THR A 173 10.52 -15.75 6.90
N ARG A 174 10.05 -16.91 7.38
CA ARG A 174 10.89 -18.12 7.58
C ARG A 174 10.10 -19.43 7.49
N ASP A 175 10.82 -20.55 7.30
CA ASP A 175 10.25 -21.91 7.28
C ASP A 175 10.53 -22.68 8.56
N SER A 176 11.70 -22.46 9.14
CA SER A 176 12.11 -23.13 10.36
C SER A 176 11.35 -22.59 11.56
N THR A 177 11.21 -23.45 12.56
CA THR A 177 10.63 -23.08 13.83
C THR A 177 11.48 -22.01 14.50
N SER A 178 10.83 -21.01 15.08
CA SER A 178 11.47 -20.09 15.99
C SER A 178 11.80 -20.83 17.29
N ALA A 179 12.94 -20.52 17.90
CA ALA A 179 13.31 -21.05 19.21
C ALA A 179 12.66 -20.28 20.38
N LYS A 180 11.55 -19.55 20.16
CA LYS A 180 10.89 -18.74 21.21
C LYS A 180 10.16 -19.57 22.30
N GLY A 181 10.13 -20.89 22.17
CA GLY A 181 9.51 -21.80 23.14
C GLY A 181 7.97 -21.86 23.02
N ARG A 182 7.30 -22.42 24.05
CA ARG A 182 5.82 -22.54 24.15
C ARG A 182 5.12 -23.25 22.99
N ASN A 183 5.85 -24.05 22.21
CA ASN A 183 5.33 -24.73 21.01
C ASN A 183 4.67 -23.76 20.00
N PHE A 184 5.14 -22.51 19.95
CA PHE A 184 4.68 -21.48 19.01
C PHE A 184 5.86 -20.94 18.22
N SER A 185 5.68 -20.82 16.91
CA SER A 185 6.70 -20.33 16.00
C SER A 185 6.21 -19.11 15.23
N ASP A 186 6.82 -17.96 15.48
CA ASP A 186 6.58 -16.73 14.72
C ASP A 186 7.29 -16.80 13.36
N THR A 187 6.56 -17.22 12.34
CA THR A 187 7.09 -17.43 10.98
C THR A 187 6.71 -16.33 9.98
N HIS A 188 5.96 -15.32 10.42
CA HIS A 188 5.50 -14.24 9.56
C HIS A 188 5.62 -12.87 10.24
N GLU A 189 5.69 -11.84 9.40
CA GLU A 189 5.54 -10.43 9.75
C GLU A 189 4.27 -9.90 9.06
N HIS A 190 3.92 -8.64 9.35
CA HIS A 190 2.73 -8.00 8.83
C HIS A 190 3.08 -6.76 8.01
N ILE A 191 2.23 -6.46 7.03
CA ILE A 191 2.23 -5.18 6.31
C ILE A 191 0.87 -4.54 6.55
N LEU A 192 0.86 -3.46 7.32
CA LEU A 192 -0.35 -2.68 7.62
C LEU A 192 -0.67 -1.76 6.43
N ILE A 193 -1.95 -1.69 6.05
CA ILE A 193 -2.39 -1.00 4.83
C ILE A 193 -3.39 0.10 5.20
N TYR A 194 -3.00 1.35 4.96
CA TYR A 194 -3.83 2.54 5.18
C TYR A 194 -3.90 3.36 3.89
N GLY A 195 -5.05 3.32 3.20
CA GLY A 195 -5.27 4.01 1.94
C GLY A 195 -6.26 5.16 2.07
N ARG A 196 -6.10 6.20 1.24
CA ARG A 196 -7.14 7.21 1.06
C ARG A 196 -8.34 6.59 0.34
N SER A 197 -9.48 7.29 0.37
CA SER A 197 -10.77 6.76 -0.09
C SER A 197 -10.79 6.28 -1.55
N LYS A 198 -9.93 6.83 -2.42
CA LYS A 198 -9.84 6.45 -3.84
C LYS A 198 -8.76 5.40 -4.12
N PHE A 199 -8.02 4.93 -3.12
CA PHE A 199 -6.98 3.93 -3.33
C PHE A 199 -7.59 2.55 -3.60
N SER A 200 -7.05 1.86 -4.60
CA SER A 200 -7.26 0.44 -4.84
C SER A 200 -5.96 -0.20 -5.32
N PHE A 201 -5.70 -1.43 -4.90
CA PHE A 201 -4.66 -2.24 -5.54
C PHE A 201 -5.04 -2.52 -7.00
N ARG A 202 -4.04 -2.60 -7.88
CA ARG A 202 -4.25 -2.88 -9.31
C ARG A 202 -4.88 -4.25 -9.57
N GLY A 203 -4.59 -5.24 -8.72
CA GLY A 203 -5.04 -6.61 -8.90
C GLY A 203 -4.37 -7.27 -10.10
N ARG A 204 -5.05 -8.27 -10.68
CA ARG A 204 -4.63 -8.97 -11.91
C ARG A 204 -5.86 -9.26 -12.75
N GLU A 205 -5.74 -9.08 -14.05
CA GLU A 205 -6.83 -9.43 -14.96
C GLU A 205 -7.20 -10.91 -14.85
N LYS A 206 -8.51 -11.17 -14.82
CA LYS A 206 -9.05 -12.53 -14.83
C LYS A 206 -8.77 -13.20 -16.16
N SER A 207 -8.54 -14.51 -16.14
CA SER A 207 -8.38 -15.28 -17.36
C SER A 207 -9.73 -15.78 -17.89
N GLN A 208 -9.94 -15.62 -19.20
CA GLN A 208 -11.08 -16.23 -19.90
C GLN A 208 -10.91 -17.74 -20.16
N LYS A 209 -9.74 -18.34 -19.86
CA LYS A 209 -9.41 -19.73 -20.23
C LYS A 209 -10.45 -20.78 -19.80
N LYS A 210 -11.15 -20.55 -18.68
CA LYS A 210 -12.19 -21.46 -18.14
C LYS A 210 -13.58 -21.22 -18.72
N TYR A 211 -13.79 -20.13 -19.46
CA TYR A 211 -15.08 -19.77 -20.04
C TYR A 211 -15.19 -20.36 -21.44
N LYS A 212 -16.26 -21.10 -21.71
CA LYS A 212 -16.54 -21.74 -23.00
C LYS A 212 -17.99 -21.51 -23.40
N ASN A 213 -18.32 -21.67 -24.67
CA ASN A 213 -19.70 -21.59 -25.15
C ASN A 213 -20.10 -22.85 -25.93
N PRO A 214 -20.13 -24.03 -25.28
CA PRO A 214 -20.35 -25.30 -25.96
C PRO A 214 -21.78 -25.46 -26.52
N ASP A 215 -22.73 -24.70 -25.98
CA ASP A 215 -24.16 -24.76 -26.29
C ASP A 215 -24.64 -23.58 -27.16
N ASN A 216 -23.71 -22.78 -27.71
CA ASN A 216 -24.01 -21.60 -28.52
C ASN A 216 -24.97 -20.62 -27.84
N ASP A 217 -24.82 -20.45 -26.53
CA ASP A 217 -25.58 -19.48 -25.75
C ASP A 217 -25.36 -18.06 -26.31
N SER A 218 -26.45 -17.38 -26.65
CA SER A 218 -26.41 -16.00 -27.19
C SER A 218 -25.75 -14.99 -26.24
N ARG A 219 -25.63 -15.33 -24.96
CA ARG A 219 -25.00 -14.49 -23.95
C ARG A 219 -23.47 -14.61 -23.93
N GLY A 220 -22.89 -15.55 -24.68
CA GLY A 220 -21.44 -15.72 -24.85
C GLY A 220 -20.85 -16.76 -23.89
N ALA A 221 -19.51 -16.76 -23.77
CA ALA A 221 -18.79 -17.77 -23.00
C ALA A 221 -19.12 -17.72 -21.49
N TRP A 222 -19.32 -18.90 -20.91
CA TRP A 222 -19.68 -19.10 -19.52
C TRP A 222 -18.84 -20.20 -18.86
N ASN A 223 -18.81 -20.20 -17.53
CA ASN A 223 -18.32 -21.30 -16.72
C ASN A 223 -19.44 -21.79 -15.78
N ILE A 224 -19.25 -22.98 -15.20
CA ILE A 224 -20.17 -23.52 -14.19
C ILE A 224 -19.77 -23.00 -12.80
N ASP A 225 -20.65 -22.20 -12.19
CA ASP A 225 -20.57 -21.81 -10.78
C ASP A 225 -21.41 -22.77 -9.93
N PRO A 226 -21.02 -23.11 -8.69
CA PRO A 226 -21.82 -23.93 -7.81
C PRO A 226 -23.20 -23.32 -7.55
N LEU A 227 -24.25 -24.14 -7.67
CA LEU A 227 -25.64 -23.71 -7.43
C LEU A 227 -26.04 -23.78 -5.93
N THR A 228 -25.08 -23.92 -5.01
CA THR A 228 -25.34 -24.16 -3.58
C THR A 228 -24.65 -23.14 -2.67
N LEU A 229 -25.26 -22.85 -1.52
CA LEU A 229 -24.72 -22.01 -0.44
C LEU A 229 -24.36 -22.86 0.77
N ALA A 230 -23.50 -22.34 1.66
CA ALA A 230 -23.07 -23.03 2.87
C ALA A 230 -24.04 -22.82 4.04
N PHE A 231 -25.30 -23.20 3.83
CA PHE A 231 -26.34 -23.26 4.87
C PHE A 231 -26.97 -24.65 4.88
N ASP A 232 -27.39 -25.09 6.05
CA ASP A 232 -28.16 -26.32 6.18
C ASP A 232 -29.65 -26.12 5.89
N ARG A 233 -30.37 -27.24 5.73
CA ARG A 233 -31.80 -27.26 5.41
C ARG A 233 -32.70 -26.68 6.51
N ILE A 234 -32.21 -26.59 7.75
CA ILE A 234 -32.95 -26.07 8.90
C ILE A 234 -32.83 -24.54 8.92
N GLU A 235 -31.62 -24.02 8.70
CA GLU A 235 -31.32 -22.59 8.62
C GLU A 235 -32.07 -21.90 7.46
N ARG A 236 -32.25 -22.60 6.32
CA ARG A 236 -32.81 -22.05 5.09
C ARG A 236 -33.81 -23.00 4.42
N LYS A 237 -34.94 -23.25 5.10
CA LYS A 237 -36.01 -24.17 4.62
C LYS A 237 -36.55 -23.85 3.22
N ASN A 238 -36.65 -22.56 2.88
CA ASN A 238 -37.11 -22.11 1.56
C ASN A 238 -36.13 -22.46 0.40
N LEU A 239 -34.89 -22.84 0.71
CA LEU A 239 -33.84 -23.19 -0.25
C LEU A 239 -33.60 -24.70 -0.39
N PHE A 240 -34.25 -25.52 0.44
CA PHE A 240 -34.14 -26.97 0.40
C PHE A 240 -35.35 -27.59 -0.30
N TYR A 241 -35.22 -27.88 -1.59
CA TYR A 241 -36.28 -28.45 -2.42
C TYR A 241 -35.68 -29.22 -3.61
N PRO A 242 -36.40 -30.18 -4.21
CA PRO A 242 -35.92 -30.87 -5.41
C PRO A 242 -36.07 -29.99 -6.65
N ILE A 243 -35.13 -30.08 -7.60
CA ILE A 243 -35.22 -29.39 -8.90
C ILE A 243 -35.38 -30.39 -10.04
N GLN A 244 -36.16 -30.03 -11.05
CA GLN A 244 -36.39 -30.85 -12.24
C GLN A 244 -35.74 -30.20 -13.46
N ASN A 245 -35.04 -31.00 -14.27
CA ASN A 245 -34.67 -30.59 -15.61
C ASN A 245 -35.91 -30.68 -16.52
N PRO A 246 -36.45 -29.56 -17.05
CA PRO A 246 -37.66 -29.57 -17.86
C PRO A 246 -37.47 -30.26 -19.21
N LYS A 247 -36.23 -30.39 -19.70
CA LYS A 247 -35.91 -31.00 -21.01
C LYS A 247 -35.93 -32.53 -20.95
N THR A 248 -35.56 -33.12 -19.80
CA THR A 248 -35.46 -34.60 -19.64
C THR A 248 -36.47 -35.19 -18.67
N GLY A 249 -37.04 -34.36 -17.79
CA GLY A 249 -37.86 -34.79 -16.67
C GLY A 249 -37.08 -35.36 -15.48
N ASN A 250 -35.73 -35.38 -15.53
CA ASN A 250 -34.88 -35.85 -14.43
C ASN A 250 -34.96 -34.89 -13.22
N TRP A 251 -34.91 -35.45 -12.02
CA TRP A 251 -34.95 -34.74 -10.74
C TRP A 251 -33.61 -34.83 -10.01
N TYR A 252 -33.27 -33.77 -9.28
CA TYR A 252 -32.00 -33.63 -8.58
C TYR A 252 -32.23 -33.24 -7.11
N PRO A 253 -31.68 -34.02 -6.16
CA PRO A 253 -31.82 -33.72 -4.73
C PRO A 253 -30.92 -32.56 -4.31
N CYS A 254 -31.40 -31.81 -3.32
CA CYS A 254 -30.64 -30.75 -2.66
C CYS A 254 -29.72 -31.35 -1.58
N ASP A 255 -28.56 -30.73 -1.34
CA ASP A 255 -27.69 -31.13 -0.23
C ASP A 255 -28.24 -30.58 1.09
N SER A 256 -28.45 -31.46 2.07
CA SER A 256 -28.99 -31.08 3.39
C SER A 256 -28.07 -30.13 4.17
N ASN A 257 -26.77 -30.09 3.85
CA ASN A 257 -25.77 -29.21 4.49
C ASN A 257 -25.31 -28.05 3.59
N ARG A 258 -25.76 -28.03 2.33
CA ARG A 258 -25.46 -26.98 1.35
C ARG A 258 -26.63 -26.77 0.40
N VAL A 259 -27.64 -26.06 0.88
CA VAL A 259 -28.90 -25.83 0.15
C VAL A 259 -28.69 -25.02 -1.15
N TRP A 260 -29.71 -24.98 -2.01
CA TRP A 260 -29.65 -24.21 -3.27
C TRP A 260 -29.45 -22.71 -3.03
N ALA A 261 -28.84 -22.03 -4.00
CA ALA A 261 -28.59 -20.59 -3.90
C ALA A 261 -29.84 -19.71 -4.12
N TYR A 262 -30.87 -20.26 -4.77
CA TYR A 262 -32.09 -19.54 -5.14
C TYR A 262 -33.30 -20.22 -4.54
N ALA A 263 -34.34 -19.44 -4.20
CA ALA A 263 -35.60 -19.98 -3.70
C ALA A 263 -36.45 -20.52 -4.84
N SER A 264 -37.29 -21.52 -4.55
CA SER A 264 -38.29 -22.01 -5.51
C SER A 264 -39.60 -21.25 -5.35
N GLU A 265 -40.22 -20.87 -6.46
CA GLU A 265 -41.58 -20.30 -6.47
C GLU A 265 -42.65 -21.31 -6.04
N LYS A 266 -42.32 -22.60 -6.03
CA LYS A 266 -43.20 -23.70 -5.61
C LYS A 266 -43.04 -24.07 -4.15
N ASN A 267 -42.03 -23.53 -3.46
CA ASN A 267 -41.82 -23.81 -2.04
C ASN A 267 -42.74 -22.91 -1.20
N PRO A 268 -43.64 -23.48 -0.37
CA PRO A 268 -44.57 -22.70 0.45
C PRO A 268 -43.89 -21.78 1.48
N GLU A 269 -42.62 -22.03 1.83
CA GLU A 269 -41.83 -21.16 2.69
C GLU A 269 -41.26 -19.93 1.95
N THR A 270 -41.38 -19.87 0.61
CA THR A 270 -40.87 -18.77 -0.21
C THR A 270 -41.86 -17.61 -0.22
N LYS A 271 -41.38 -16.43 0.24
CA LYS A 271 -42.08 -15.15 0.09
C LYS A 271 -41.55 -14.44 -1.15
N ILE A 272 -42.21 -14.65 -2.30
CA ILE A 272 -41.75 -14.18 -3.61
C ILE A 272 -41.50 -12.65 -3.63
N ASP A 273 -42.42 -11.86 -3.08
CA ASP A 273 -42.34 -10.39 -3.08
C ASP A 273 -41.18 -9.83 -2.24
N ALA A 274 -40.56 -10.66 -1.39
CA ALA A 274 -39.45 -10.26 -0.53
C ALA A 274 -38.08 -10.75 -1.06
N LEU A 275 -38.03 -11.38 -2.24
CA LEU A 275 -36.79 -11.87 -2.82
C LEU A 275 -35.99 -10.73 -3.48
N GLU A 276 -34.68 -10.71 -3.21
CA GLU A 276 -33.72 -9.83 -3.90
C GLU A 276 -33.18 -10.45 -5.21
N SER A 277 -33.57 -11.68 -5.52
CA SER A 277 -33.10 -12.44 -6.68
C SER A 277 -34.25 -13.23 -7.34
N GLU A 278 -34.07 -13.56 -8.62
CA GLU A 278 -35.02 -14.40 -9.35
C GLU A 278 -35.10 -15.80 -8.74
N THR A 279 -36.24 -16.46 -8.95
CA THR A 279 -36.49 -17.82 -8.47
C THR A 279 -35.69 -18.85 -9.29
N MET A 280 -35.51 -20.05 -8.73
CA MET A 280 -34.84 -21.13 -9.43
C MET A 280 -35.55 -21.49 -10.74
N GLU A 281 -36.88 -21.54 -10.73
CA GLU A 281 -37.67 -21.79 -11.92
C GLU A 281 -37.47 -20.70 -12.98
N GLU A 282 -37.35 -19.44 -12.58
CA GLU A 282 -37.05 -18.35 -13.49
C GLU A 282 -35.64 -18.47 -14.09
N TRP A 283 -34.64 -18.80 -13.28
CA TRP A 283 -33.30 -19.09 -13.81
C TRP A 283 -33.27 -20.29 -14.76
N ILE A 284 -34.10 -21.31 -14.52
CA ILE A 284 -34.27 -22.44 -15.45
C ILE A 284 -34.93 -21.95 -16.75
N ARG A 285 -35.98 -21.13 -16.69
CA ARG A 285 -36.65 -20.55 -17.87
C ARG A 285 -35.71 -19.68 -18.71
N GLN A 286 -34.83 -18.94 -18.05
CA GLN A 286 -33.79 -18.15 -18.70
C GLN A 286 -32.59 -18.99 -19.18
N ASP A 287 -32.61 -20.32 -19.05
CA ASP A 287 -31.51 -21.22 -19.41
C ASP A 287 -30.18 -20.84 -18.71
N LYS A 288 -30.26 -20.30 -17.48
CA LYS A 288 -29.10 -20.00 -16.62
C LYS A 288 -28.68 -21.19 -15.76
N ILE A 289 -29.51 -22.22 -15.63
CA ILE A 289 -29.17 -23.47 -14.93
C ILE A 289 -28.69 -24.50 -15.94
N VAL A 290 -27.46 -24.99 -15.75
CA VAL A 290 -26.91 -26.12 -16.50
C VAL A 290 -27.26 -27.39 -15.76
N PHE A 291 -27.93 -28.31 -16.44
CA PHE A 291 -28.12 -29.67 -15.95
C PHE A 291 -27.07 -30.61 -16.55
N PRO A 292 -26.73 -31.73 -15.88
CA PRO A 292 -25.84 -32.74 -16.41
C PRO A 292 -26.25 -33.23 -17.81
N ASP A 293 -25.26 -33.62 -18.63
CA ASP A 293 -25.53 -34.17 -19.97
C ASP A 293 -26.33 -35.47 -19.83
N PRO A 294 -27.55 -35.55 -20.41
CA PRO A 294 -28.39 -36.74 -20.31
C PRO A 294 -27.76 -38.00 -20.91
N LYS A 295 -26.77 -37.87 -21.79
CA LYS A 295 -26.05 -39.01 -22.40
C LYS A 295 -24.98 -39.60 -21.48
N GLU A 296 -24.45 -38.79 -20.57
CA GLU A 296 -23.38 -39.19 -19.65
C GLU A 296 -23.89 -39.44 -18.22
N GLU A 297 -25.10 -38.96 -17.92
CA GLU A 297 -25.67 -39.03 -16.59
C GLU A 297 -26.29 -40.40 -16.26
N ARG A 298 -25.91 -40.95 -15.10
CA ARG A 298 -26.63 -42.05 -14.47
C ARG A 298 -27.96 -41.56 -13.89
N VAL A 299 -29.05 -42.23 -14.28
CA VAL A 299 -30.40 -41.97 -13.80
C VAL A 299 -31.00 -43.24 -13.21
N VAL A 300 -31.64 -43.15 -12.05
CA VAL A 300 -32.32 -44.27 -11.39
C VAL A 300 -33.79 -43.93 -11.14
N VAL A 301 -34.64 -44.94 -11.17
CA VAL A 301 -36.05 -44.84 -10.74
C VAL A 301 -36.29 -45.91 -9.69
N TRP A 302 -36.64 -45.50 -8.47
CA TRP A 302 -37.07 -46.41 -7.41
C TRP A 302 -38.59 -46.56 -7.47
N LYS A 303 -39.10 -47.79 -7.57
CA LYS A 303 -40.52 -48.09 -7.71
C LYS A 303 -41.27 -48.09 -6.39
N THR A 304 -40.58 -48.39 -5.30
CA THR A 304 -41.15 -48.41 -3.95
C THR A 304 -40.25 -47.67 -2.96
N LEU A 305 -40.81 -47.37 -1.78
CA LEU A 305 -40.05 -46.71 -0.72
C LEU A 305 -38.99 -47.64 -0.13
N GLU A 306 -39.24 -48.95 -0.11
CA GLU A 306 -38.28 -49.98 0.32
C GLU A 306 -37.06 -50.03 -0.59
N GLU A 307 -37.26 -49.93 -1.92
CA GLU A 307 -36.14 -49.84 -2.88
C GLU A 307 -35.27 -48.60 -2.62
N LEU A 308 -35.89 -47.46 -2.35
CA LEU A 308 -35.17 -46.22 -2.03
C LEU A 308 -34.44 -46.33 -0.68
N TYR A 309 -35.05 -46.92 0.35
CA TYR A 309 -34.37 -47.15 1.63
C TYR A 309 -33.16 -48.07 1.48
N ALA A 310 -33.29 -49.16 0.72
CA ALA A 310 -32.16 -50.05 0.43
C ALA A 310 -31.04 -49.33 -0.34
N ALA A 311 -31.39 -48.46 -1.29
CA ALA A 311 -30.43 -47.62 -2.00
C ALA A 311 -29.72 -46.64 -1.04
N ILE A 312 -30.44 -46.00 -0.12
CA ILE A 312 -29.82 -45.12 0.90
C ILE A 312 -28.87 -45.91 1.81
N ASP A 313 -29.27 -47.09 2.27
CA ASP A 313 -28.46 -47.94 3.15
C ASP A 313 -27.17 -48.44 2.49
N THR A 314 -27.21 -48.66 1.18
CA THR A 314 -26.05 -49.06 0.38
C THR A 314 -25.24 -47.87 -0.16
N GLY A 315 -25.72 -46.65 0.04
CA GLY A 315 -25.14 -45.43 -0.54
C GLY A 315 -25.35 -45.29 -2.05
N ASP A 316 -26.23 -46.08 -2.65
CA ASP A 316 -26.59 -46.03 -4.08
C ASP A 316 -27.61 -44.93 -4.40
N VAL A 317 -27.34 -43.73 -3.89
CA VAL A 317 -28.10 -42.50 -4.15
C VAL A 317 -27.12 -41.39 -4.59
N PRO A 318 -27.60 -40.26 -5.15
CA PRO A 318 -26.71 -39.16 -5.50
C PRO A 318 -25.87 -38.68 -4.30
N VAL A 319 -24.59 -38.38 -4.53
CA VAL A 319 -23.63 -38.00 -3.47
C VAL A 319 -22.85 -36.72 -3.79
N THR A 320 -22.14 -36.18 -2.81
CA THR A 320 -21.15 -35.10 -3.01
C THR A 320 -19.87 -35.60 -3.71
N PRO A 321 -19.24 -34.83 -4.61
CA PRO A 321 -18.09 -35.31 -5.39
C PRO A 321 -16.89 -35.74 -4.53
N LYS A 322 -16.52 -34.91 -3.54
CA LYS A 322 -15.33 -35.10 -2.69
C LYS A 322 -15.60 -35.98 -1.47
N LYS A 323 -16.56 -35.59 -0.62
CA LYS A 323 -16.84 -36.26 0.67
C LYS A 323 -17.78 -37.46 0.54
N LYS A 324 -18.42 -37.65 -0.61
CA LYS A 324 -19.41 -38.71 -0.86
C LYS A 324 -20.60 -38.71 0.11
N ASN A 325 -20.89 -37.58 0.76
CA ASN A 325 -22.10 -37.39 1.55
C ASN A 325 -23.34 -37.63 0.67
N LEU A 326 -24.30 -38.40 1.19
CA LEU A 326 -25.57 -38.69 0.52
C LEU A 326 -26.40 -37.42 0.39
N LEU A 327 -27.02 -37.21 -0.77
CA LEU A 327 -28.00 -36.13 -0.97
C LEU A 327 -29.42 -36.54 -0.59
N LEU A 328 -29.67 -37.85 -0.51
CA LEU A 328 -30.89 -38.43 0.04
C LEU A 328 -30.52 -39.32 1.22
N SER A 329 -31.22 -39.15 2.32
CA SER A 329 -31.02 -39.86 3.58
C SER A 329 -32.37 -40.22 4.19
N LYS A 330 -32.39 -41.14 5.17
CA LYS A 330 -33.63 -41.59 5.82
C LYS A 330 -34.40 -40.44 6.52
N ASP A 331 -33.69 -39.40 6.91
CA ASP A 331 -34.22 -38.19 7.54
C ASP A 331 -34.56 -37.09 6.52
N THR A 332 -34.40 -37.33 5.21
CA THR A 332 -34.78 -36.37 4.18
C THR A 332 -36.31 -36.18 4.19
N PRO A 333 -36.80 -34.94 4.34
CA PRO A 333 -38.24 -34.65 4.30
C PRO A 333 -38.91 -35.12 3.01
N ASN A 334 -40.12 -35.64 3.13
CA ASN A 334 -40.98 -36.09 2.03
C ASN A 334 -40.27 -37.09 1.09
N LEU A 335 -39.60 -38.10 1.65
CA LEU A 335 -38.80 -39.07 0.89
C LEU A 335 -39.66 -39.82 -0.15
N GLU A 336 -40.95 -40.00 0.11
CA GLU A 336 -41.95 -40.56 -0.80
C GLU A 336 -42.08 -39.80 -2.13
N PHE A 337 -41.71 -38.51 -2.17
CA PHE A 337 -41.67 -37.72 -3.39
C PHE A 337 -40.81 -38.36 -4.49
N TRP A 338 -39.72 -39.05 -4.10
CA TRP A 338 -38.73 -39.61 -5.01
C TRP A 338 -39.14 -40.94 -5.62
N VAL A 339 -40.17 -41.59 -5.08
CA VAL A 339 -40.69 -42.85 -5.62
C VAL A 339 -41.33 -42.59 -6.99
N GLY A 340 -40.94 -43.37 -7.98
CA GLY A 340 -41.37 -43.24 -9.37
C GLY A 340 -40.73 -42.06 -10.13
N LYS A 341 -39.84 -41.27 -9.52
CA LYS A 341 -39.12 -40.17 -10.19
C LYS A 341 -37.84 -40.68 -10.85
N ARG A 342 -37.48 -40.05 -11.97
CA ARG A 342 -36.18 -40.23 -12.63
C ARG A 342 -35.16 -39.38 -11.90
N VAL A 343 -34.28 -39.97 -11.12
CA VAL A 343 -33.32 -39.25 -10.27
C VAL A 343 -31.94 -39.29 -10.88
N GLY A 344 -31.39 -38.11 -11.20
CA GLY A 344 -30.06 -37.94 -11.76
C GLY A 344 -28.98 -37.93 -10.68
N PHE A 345 -27.84 -38.55 -10.98
CA PHE A 345 -26.67 -38.59 -10.08
C PHE A 345 -25.67 -37.46 -10.33
N GLY A 346 -25.83 -36.70 -11.41
CA GLY A 346 -25.02 -35.53 -11.69
C GLY A 346 -25.44 -34.33 -10.84
N ARG A 347 -24.80 -33.18 -11.07
CA ARG A 347 -25.09 -31.94 -10.34
C ARG A 347 -25.42 -30.79 -11.27
N PRO A 348 -26.57 -30.13 -11.07
CA PRO A 348 -26.86 -28.87 -11.73
C PRO A 348 -25.92 -27.77 -11.23
N GLY A 349 -25.63 -26.82 -12.12
CA GLY A 349 -24.78 -25.67 -11.85
C GLY A 349 -25.35 -24.40 -12.46
N PHE A 350 -24.75 -23.25 -12.13
CA PHE A 350 -25.17 -21.96 -12.65
C PHE A 350 -24.25 -21.49 -13.79
N LYS A 351 -24.82 -21.03 -14.92
CA LYS A 351 -24.07 -20.43 -16.02
C LYS A 351 -23.61 -19.02 -15.66
N LYS A 352 -22.38 -18.90 -15.17
CA LYS A 352 -21.74 -17.62 -14.94
C LYS A 352 -21.07 -17.15 -16.22
N HIS A 353 -21.66 -16.15 -16.87
CA HIS A 353 -21.14 -15.63 -18.13
C HIS A 353 -20.03 -14.62 -17.86
N TRP A 354 -19.01 -14.60 -18.73
CA TRP A 354 -17.86 -13.69 -18.61
C TRP A 354 -18.28 -12.22 -18.57
N LYS A 355 -19.26 -11.85 -19.41
CA LYS A 355 -19.78 -10.49 -19.51
C LYS A 355 -20.59 -10.04 -18.28
N ASP A 356 -21.09 -10.99 -17.49
CA ASP A 356 -21.94 -10.71 -16.32
C ASP A 356 -21.10 -10.56 -15.03
N LEU A 357 -19.77 -10.69 -15.12
CA LEU A 357 -18.89 -10.50 -13.98
C LEU A 357 -18.89 -9.04 -13.52
N ARG A 358 -19.09 -8.82 -12.22
CA ARG A 358 -18.99 -7.48 -11.59
C ARG A 358 -17.62 -6.83 -11.76
N SER A 359 -16.57 -7.64 -11.87
CA SER A 359 -15.20 -7.19 -12.10
C SER A 359 -14.43 -8.25 -12.86
N HIS A 360 -13.66 -7.79 -13.85
CA HIS A 360 -12.69 -8.57 -14.62
C HIS A 360 -11.29 -8.56 -14.00
N VAL A 361 -11.15 -8.01 -12.79
CA VAL A 361 -9.89 -7.96 -12.03
C VAL A 361 -10.03 -8.79 -10.77
N ASN A 362 -9.05 -9.66 -10.52
CA ASN A 362 -8.90 -10.38 -9.26
C ASN A 362 -8.30 -9.45 -8.21
N PRO A 363 -8.89 -9.39 -6.99
CA PRO A 363 -8.32 -8.61 -5.90
C PRO A 363 -7.01 -9.24 -5.40
N VAL A 364 -6.19 -8.44 -4.73
CA VAL A 364 -4.97 -8.92 -4.06
C VAL A 364 -5.32 -9.62 -2.76
N GLY A 365 -4.75 -10.81 -2.55
CA GLY A 365 -4.93 -11.58 -1.33
C GLY A 365 -4.16 -10.96 -0.15
N SER A 366 -4.69 -11.14 1.06
CA SER A 366 -4.00 -10.72 2.30
C SER A 366 -2.87 -11.67 2.72
N TRP A 367 -2.58 -12.71 1.93
CA TRP A 367 -1.52 -13.68 2.18
C TRP A 367 -0.42 -13.50 1.13
N ILE A 368 0.82 -13.31 1.61
CA ILE A 368 1.99 -13.22 0.75
C ILE A 368 2.68 -14.59 0.81
N ALA A 369 2.54 -15.33 -0.28
CA ALA A 369 3.13 -16.65 -0.44
C ALA A 369 4.60 -16.57 -0.82
N ARG A 370 5.28 -17.71 -0.80
CA ARG A 370 6.63 -17.80 -1.36
C ARG A 370 6.60 -18.10 -2.85
N LEU A 371 7.68 -17.77 -3.53
CA LEU A 371 7.87 -18.18 -4.93
C LEU A 371 7.93 -19.71 -5.09
N SER A 372 8.39 -20.45 -4.08
CA SER A 372 8.49 -21.91 -4.10
C SER A 372 7.21 -22.64 -3.73
N GLU A 373 6.18 -21.95 -3.24
CA GLU A 373 4.91 -22.58 -2.85
C GLU A 373 4.04 -22.80 -4.10
N ASP A 374 3.58 -24.03 -4.29
CA ASP A 374 2.51 -24.34 -5.26
C ASP A 374 1.20 -23.79 -4.72
N VAL A 375 0.65 -22.78 -5.39
CA VAL A 375 -0.62 -22.16 -5.00
C VAL A 375 -1.57 -22.21 -6.19
N GLU A 376 -2.77 -22.77 -5.98
CA GLU A 376 -3.84 -22.73 -6.97
C GLU A 376 -4.25 -21.27 -7.21
N GLU A 377 -3.98 -20.71 -8.39
CA GLU A 377 -4.07 -19.26 -8.70
C GLU A 377 -5.51 -18.72 -8.88
N ASP A 378 -6.54 -19.42 -8.40
CA ASP A 378 -7.81 -19.35 -9.11
C ASP A 378 -8.82 -18.29 -8.69
N ASP A 379 -8.58 -17.49 -7.64
CA ASP A 379 -9.56 -16.45 -7.22
C ASP A 379 -8.97 -15.13 -6.68
N TYR A 380 -7.66 -15.04 -6.43
CA TYR A 380 -7.01 -13.83 -5.90
C TYR A 380 -5.55 -13.72 -6.31
N VAL A 381 -5.02 -12.50 -6.37
CA VAL A 381 -3.60 -12.25 -6.65
C VAL A 381 -2.80 -12.52 -5.40
N LEU A 382 -2.03 -13.61 -5.40
CA LEU A 382 -1.05 -13.89 -4.37
C LEU A 382 0.24 -13.14 -4.69
N LEU A 383 0.59 -12.18 -3.83
CA LEU A 383 1.93 -11.61 -3.87
C LEU A 383 2.91 -12.67 -3.43
N ARG A 384 4.09 -12.65 -4.05
CA ARG A 384 5.14 -13.64 -3.79
C ARG A 384 6.43 -12.96 -3.36
N SER A 385 7.10 -13.55 -2.38
CA SER A 385 8.43 -13.14 -1.92
C SER A 385 9.42 -14.29 -2.09
N ARG A 386 10.70 -13.97 -2.34
CA ARG A 386 11.81 -14.92 -2.19
C ARG A 386 12.06 -15.26 -0.71
N GLU A 387 12.94 -16.25 -0.50
CA GLU A 387 13.36 -16.76 0.80
C GLU A 387 14.04 -15.69 1.68
N ALA A 388 14.08 -15.98 2.99
CA ALA A 388 14.84 -15.20 3.97
C ALA A 388 16.30 -15.06 3.52
N GLY A 389 16.80 -13.82 3.48
CA GLY A 389 18.19 -13.54 3.10
C GLY A 389 18.39 -13.03 1.68
N GLU A 390 17.34 -12.93 0.84
CA GLU A 390 17.45 -12.30 -0.49
C GLU A 390 18.11 -10.91 -0.38
N GLY A 391 17.61 -10.07 0.54
CA GLY A 391 18.17 -8.74 0.75
C GLY A 391 19.66 -8.78 1.13
N THR A 392 20.06 -9.72 2.00
CA THR A 392 21.46 -9.92 2.42
C THR A 392 22.33 -10.34 1.26
N GLY A 393 21.87 -11.29 0.44
CA GLY A 393 22.59 -11.74 -0.76
C GLY A 393 22.77 -10.62 -1.79
N VAL A 394 21.79 -9.71 -1.92
CA VAL A 394 21.95 -8.50 -2.76
C VAL A 394 23.00 -7.56 -2.17
N ILE A 395 23.00 -7.34 -0.85
CA ILE A 395 24.04 -6.52 -0.19
C ILE A 395 25.43 -7.12 -0.43
N GLU A 396 25.61 -8.42 -0.24
CA GLU A 396 26.90 -9.09 -0.48
C GLU A 396 27.33 -8.99 -1.95
N LYS A 397 26.42 -9.11 -2.91
CA LYS A 397 26.73 -8.93 -4.34
C LYS A 397 27.14 -7.50 -4.70
N VAL A 398 26.59 -6.50 -4.01
CA VAL A 398 26.91 -5.08 -4.25
C VAL A 398 28.25 -4.71 -3.60
N PHE A 399 28.48 -5.13 -2.35
CA PHE A 399 29.59 -4.65 -1.53
C PHE A 399 30.73 -5.66 -1.33
N GLY A 400 30.56 -6.90 -1.79
CA GLY A 400 31.48 -8.02 -1.54
C GLY A 400 31.51 -8.52 -0.09
N LYS A 401 30.76 -7.87 0.82
CA LYS A 401 30.67 -8.20 2.24
C LYS A 401 29.32 -7.77 2.81
N LYS A 402 28.97 -8.32 3.97
CA LYS A 402 27.77 -7.91 4.69
C LYS A 402 27.99 -6.57 5.41
N VAL A 403 27.47 -5.49 4.84
CA VAL A 403 27.58 -4.11 5.39
C VAL A 403 26.29 -3.59 6.04
N PHE A 404 25.19 -4.32 5.89
CA PHE A 404 23.89 -3.92 6.43
C PHE A 404 23.14 -5.12 6.99
N SER A 405 22.45 -4.92 8.10
CA SER A 405 21.72 -5.97 8.80
C SER A 405 20.23 -5.88 8.47
N TYR A 406 19.63 -7.03 8.14
CA TYR A 406 18.19 -7.18 7.90
C TYR A 406 17.58 -6.33 6.76
N PRO A 407 18.21 -6.23 5.57
CA PRO A 407 17.58 -5.58 4.44
C PRO A 407 16.29 -6.32 4.03
N LYS A 408 15.22 -5.57 3.76
CA LYS A 408 13.99 -6.16 3.20
C LYS A 408 14.25 -6.82 1.83
N PRO A 409 13.50 -7.88 1.47
CA PRO A 409 13.66 -8.55 0.17
C PRO A 409 13.20 -7.64 -0.99
N PRO A 410 14.02 -7.39 -2.03
CA PRO A 410 13.60 -6.64 -3.21
C PRO A 410 12.35 -7.21 -3.88
N SER A 411 12.22 -8.54 -3.97
CA SER A 411 11.07 -9.19 -4.59
C SER A 411 9.74 -8.82 -3.91
N LEU A 412 9.71 -8.80 -2.58
CA LEU A 412 8.54 -8.35 -1.82
C LEU A 412 8.21 -6.88 -2.14
N MET A 413 9.20 -6.00 -2.02
CA MET A 413 9.00 -4.56 -2.22
C MET A 413 8.56 -4.26 -3.66
N GLN A 414 9.10 -5.00 -4.65
CA GLN A 414 8.74 -4.88 -6.05
C GLN A 414 7.27 -5.24 -6.28
N GLN A 415 6.78 -6.34 -5.72
CA GLN A 415 5.37 -6.74 -5.84
C GLN A 415 4.43 -5.71 -5.20
N LEU A 416 4.81 -5.13 -4.06
CA LEU A 416 4.04 -4.06 -3.42
C LEU A 416 4.00 -2.79 -4.28
N VAL A 417 5.14 -2.37 -4.83
CA VAL A 417 5.24 -1.22 -5.76
C VAL A 417 4.37 -1.47 -7.00
N ALA A 418 4.48 -2.65 -7.61
CA ALA A 418 3.73 -3.04 -8.79
C ALA A 418 2.21 -2.94 -8.58
N GLN A 419 1.72 -3.26 -7.37
CA GLN A 419 0.30 -3.23 -7.03
C GLN A 419 -0.21 -1.87 -6.54
N SER A 420 0.67 -0.98 -6.11
CA SER A 420 0.31 0.29 -5.44
C SER A 420 0.64 1.55 -6.22
N SER A 421 1.36 1.44 -7.35
CA SER A 421 1.80 2.59 -8.15
C SER A 421 2.00 2.23 -9.62
N GLU A 422 1.90 3.23 -10.50
CA GLU A 422 2.15 3.13 -11.94
C GLU A 422 2.46 4.49 -12.54
N GLY A 423 2.90 4.53 -13.79
CA GLY A 423 3.18 5.76 -14.50
C GLY A 423 4.20 6.59 -13.74
N ASN A 424 3.92 7.89 -13.68
CA ASN A 424 4.78 8.87 -13.03
C ASN A 424 4.58 9.00 -11.50
N ASP A 425 3.98 7.99 -10.86
CA ASP A 425 3.68 8.00 -9.43
C ASP A 425 4.94 8.07 -8.56
N ILE A 426 4.83 8.71 -7.39
CA ILE A 426 5.93 8.86 -6.43
C ILE A 426 5.78 7.83 -5.32
N VAL A 427 6.82 7.01 -5.14
CA VAL A 427 7.00 6.06 -4.04
C VAL A 427 7.98 6.64 -3.02
N LEU A 428 7.52 6.87 -1.80
CA LEU A 428 8.32 7.43 -0.71
C LEU A 428 8.65 6.35 0.32
N ASP A 429 9.91 6.29 0.73
CA ASP A 429 10.35 5.52 1.90
C ASP A 429 11.21 6.41 2.78
N PHE A 430 10.66 6.81 3.94
CA PHE A 430 11.38 7.64 4.90
C PHE A 430 12.03 6.84 6.05
N PHE A 431 12.06 5.51 5.91
CA PHE A 431 12.89 4.58 6.67
C PHE A 431 13.76 3.77 5.70
N GLY A 432 14.40 4.48 4.76
CA GLY A 432 15.00 3.90 3.57
C GLY A 432 16.06 2.84 3.82
N GLY A 433 16.74 2.88 4.97
CA GLY A 433 17.74 1.90 5.39
C GLY A 433 18.75 1.64 4.28
N SER A 434 18.79 0.40 3.78
CA SER A 434 19.69 0.00 2.69
C SER A 434 19.28 0.45 1.29
N GLY A 435 18.12 1.09 1.08
CA GLY A 435 17.63 1.52 -0.23
C GLY A 435 16.89 0.44 -1.02
N THR A 436 16.27 -0.53 -0.35
CA THR A 436 15.53 -1.64 -1.01
C THR A 436 14.33 -1.13 -1.81
N THR A 437 13.62 -0.12 -1.32
CA THR A 437 12.45 0.45 -2.02
C THR A 437 12.82 1.08 -3.35
N ALA A 438 13.92 1.86 -3.41
CA ALA A 438 14.41 2.42 -4.68
C ALA A 438 14.85 1.34 -5.66
N HIS A 439 15.52 0.28 -5.18
CA HIS A 439 15.84 -0.89 -6.01
C HIS A 439 14.56 -1.48 -6.63
N ALA A 440 13.55 -1.75 -5.81
CA ALA A 440 12.28 -2.31 -6.26
C ALA A 440 11.56 -1.44 -7.29
N VAL A 441 11.57 -0.11 -7.11
CA VAL A 441 10.99 0.84 -8.07
C VAL A 441 11.71 0.77 -9.41
N LEU A 442 13.04 0.85 -9.41
CA LEU A 442 13.85 0.77 -10.64
C LEU A 442 13.65 -0.55 -11.38
N GLN A 443 13.67 -1.67 -10.64
CA GLN A 443 13.46 -2.99 -11.21
C GLN A 443 12.04 -3.14 -11.77
N GLN A 444 11.02 -2.63 -11.06
CA GLN A 444 9.65 -2.69 -11.55
C GLN A 444 9.48 -1.89 -12.84
N ASN A 445 10.02 -0.66 -12.91
CA ASN A 445 10.01 0.16 -14.11
C ASN A 445 10.65 -0.56 -15.32
N THR A 446 11.71 -1.35 -15.10
CA THR A 446 12.29 -2.19 -16.15
C THR A 446 11.34 -3.33 -16.56
N GLU A 447 10.67 -3.97 -15.60
CA GLU A 447 9.77 -5.11 -15.83
C GLU A 447 8.51 -4.73 -16.61
N ASP A 448 7.88 -3.61 -16.29
CA ASP A 448 6.63 -3.16 -16.92
C ASP A 448 6.78 -1.95 -17.86
N GLU A 449 8.02 -1.61 -18.24
CA GLU A 449 8.38 -0.50 -19.13
C GLU A 449 7.72 0.84 -18.72
N ASP A 450 7.74 1.11 -17.40
CA ASP A 450 7.05 2.23 -16.76
C ASP A 450 8.03 3.24 -16.15
N ASP A 451 7.53 4.33 -15.55
CA ASP A 451 8.33 5.52 -15.23
C ASP A 451 8.09 6.11 -13.83
N ARG A 452 7.93 5.21 -12.85
CA ARG A 452 7.70 5.56 -11.44
C ARG A 452 8.91 6.28 -10.85
N ARG A 453 8.66 7.17 -9.89
CA ARG A 453 9.69 7.90 -9.16
C ARG A 453 9.84 7.40 -7.74
N PHE A 454 11.03 7.52 -7.18
CA PHE A 454 11.26 7.29 -5.76
C PHE A 454 11.80 8.52 -5.02
N ILE A 455 11.43 8.62 -3.75
CA ILE A 455 12.07 9.49 -2.76
C ILE A 455 12.47 8.58 -1.59
N ILE A 456 13.76 8.46 -1.32
CA ILE A 456 14.28 7.71 -0.18
C ILE A 456 14.85 8.69 0.84
N VAL A 457 14.46 8.57 2.09
CA VAL A 457 15.14 9.22 3.21
C VAL A 457 15.83 8.15 4.04
N SER A 458 17.13 8.29 4.21
CA SER A 458 17.92 7.40 5.05
C SER A 458 18.76 8.21 6.02
N ASN A 459 18.78 7.77 7.28
CA ASN A 459 19.54 8.43 8.33
C ASN A 459 21.03 8.03 8.24
N SER A 460 21.89 8.81 8.86
CA SER A 460 23.28 8.41 9.09
C SER A 460 23.36 7.24 10.07
N GLU A 461 22.49 7.19 11.09
CA GLU A 461 22.64 6.39 12.31
C GLU A 461 23.95 6.68 13.06
N ALA A 462 24.51 7.88 12.88
CA ALA A 462 25.61 8.34 13.69
C ALA A 462 25.19 8.36 15.17
N THR A 463 26.06 7.86 16.03
CA THR A 463 25.89 7.92 17.49
C THR A 463 27.09 8.63 18.10
N ILE A 464 27.03 8.89 19.41
CA ILE A 464 28.19 9.40 20.15
C ILE A 464 29.41 8.48 19.98
N ASP A 465 29.17 7.16 19.92
CA ASP A 465 30.23 6.15 19.82
C ASP A 465 30.69 5.92 18.37
N GLU A 466 29.81 6.13 17.39
CA GLU A 466 30.08 5.96 15.96
C GLU A 466 29.67 7.23 15.15
N PRO A 467 30.35 8.36 15.34
CA PRO A 467 29.94 9.64 14.75
C PRO A 467 30.07 9.69 13.22
N GLU A 468 30.95 8.88 12.65
CA GLU A 468 31.21 8.84 11.20
C GLU A 468 30.29 7.88 10.42
N LYS A 469 29.51 7.06 11.14
CA LYS A 469 28.61 6.08 10.53
C LYS A 469 27.54 6.82 9.73
N ASN A 470 27.41 6.46 8.45
CA ASN A 470 26.41 7.05 7.58
C ASN A 470 25.80 6.03 6.64
N ILE A 471 24.66 5.47 7.01
CA ILE A 471 23.98 4.43 6.22
C ILE A 471 23.52 4.96 4.87
N CYS A 472 23.05 6.21 4.80
CA CYS A 472 22.63 6.81 3.54
C CYS A 472 23.78 6.86 2.52
N ARG A 473 24.91 7.44 2.93
CA ARG A 473 26.12 7.64 2.11
C ARG A 473 26.82 6.32 1.80
N ASP A 474 26.96 5.44 2.78
CA ASP A 474 27.87 4.30 2.69
C ASP A 474 27.16 3.01 2.22
N VAL A 475 25.83 2.95 2.33
CA VAL A 475 25.04 1.75 1.97
C VAL A 475 23.90 2.07 1.01
N CYS A 476 23.01 3.00 1.36
CA CYS A 476 21.79 3.26 0.59
C CYS A 476 22.09 3.76 -0.82
N ALA A 477 22.77 4.90 -0.95
CA ALA A 477 23.10 5.47 -2.25
C ALA A 477 24.02 4.57 -3.09
N PRO A 478 25.07 3.93 -2.53
CA PRO A 478 25.88 2.98 -3.29
C PRO A 478 25.09 1.76 -3.79
N ARG A 479 24.15 1.22 -3.01
CA ARG A 479 23.26 0.14 -3.48
C ARG A 479 22.41 0.61 -4.65
N ILE A 480 21.77 1.78 -4.55
CA ILE A 480 20.93 2.32 -5.62
C ILE A 480 21.78 2.58 -6.87
N LYS A 481 22.98 3.16 -6.71
CA LYS A 481 23.95 3.36 -7.80
C LYS A 481 24.32 2.05 -8.49
N ALA A 482 24.56 0.99 -7.72
CA ALA A 482 24.88 -0.32 -8.26
C ALA A 482 23.69 -0.94 -9.03
N VAL A 483 22.44 -0.73 -8.58
CA VAL A 483 21.24 -1.18 -9.30
C VAL A 483 21.06 -0.44 -10.63
N ILE A 484 21.29 0.88 -10.64
CA ILE A 484 21.23 1.71 -11.84
C ILE A 484 22.26 1.23 -12.88
N ASN A 485 23.50 0.96 -12.43
CA ASN A 485 24.63 0.62 -13.30
C ASN A 485 24.78 -0.89 -13.60
N GLY A 486 24.03 -1.74 -12.89
CA GLY A 486 24.22 -3.18 -12.90
C GLY A 486 25.24 -3.65 -11.84
N PHE A 487 25.01 -4.83 -11.27
CA PHE A 487 25.85 -5.38 -10.20
C PHE A 487 25.75 -6.91 -10.12
N GLY A 488 26.83 -7.58 -9.73
CA GLY A 488 26.81 -9.03 -9.44
C GLY A 488 26.22 -9.91 -10.55
N GLY A 489 26.46 -9.53 -11.82
CA GLY A 489 25.91 -10.19 -13.02
C GLY A 489 24.49 -9.78 -13.41
N ASN A 490 23.82 -8.92 -12.64
CA ASN A 490 22.53 -8.34 -13.02
C ASN A 490 22.71 -7.16 -13.97
N SER A 491 21.82 -7.08 -14.95
CA SER A 491 21.79 -6.00 -15.94
C SER A 491 21.45 -4.65 -15.28
N PRO A 492 21.94 -3.52 -15.84
CA PRO A 492 21.55 -2.19 -15.40
C PRO A 492 20.04 -1.98 -15.57
N THR A 493 19.42 -1.34 -14.58
CA THR A 493 18.01 -0.88 -14.67
C THR A 493 17.90 0.51 -15.31
N GLY A 494 19.00 1.27 -15.36
CA GLY A 494 18.97 2.68 -15.75
C GLY A 494 18.37 3.57 -14.67
N GLY A 495 18.00 4.80 -15.04
CA GLY A 495 17.50 5.81 -14.11
C GLY A 495 18.59 6.71 -13.52
N ASN A 496 18.19 7.60 -12.62
CA ASN A 496 19.05 8.60 -12.00
C ASN A 496 18.55 8.95 -10.59
N PHE A 497 19.36 9.60 -9.77
CA PHE A 497 18.89 10.27 -8.54
C PHE A 497 19.76 11.45 -8.16
N ALA A 498 19.14 12.47 -7.56
CA ALA A 498 19.83 13.54 -6.85
C ALA A 498 20.08 13.13 -5.40
N TYR A 499 21.31 13.32 -4.93
CA TYR A 499 21.67 13.16 -3.53
C TYR A 499 21.53 14.49 -2.80
N LEU A 500 20.70 14.53 -1.77
CA LEU A 500 20.37 15.72 -0.99
C LEU A 500 20.77 15.50 0.46
N GLN A 501 21.36 16.51 1.12
CA GLN A 501 21.71 16.45 2.54
C GLN A 501 20.85 17.43 3.35
N CYS A 502 20.27 16.95 4.44
CA CYS A 502 19.55 17.80 5.38
C CYS A 502 20.52 18.71 6.13
N ARG A 503 20.26 20.02 6.12
CA ARG A 503 21.02 21.01 6.87
C ARG A 503 20.11 21.81 7.79
N ARG A 504 20.31 21.67 9.10
CA ARG A 504 19.62 22.48 10.11
C ARG A 504 20.20 23.90 10.12
N ILE A 505 19.31 24.88 10.04
CA ILE A 505 19.64 26.31 10.09
C ILE A 505 19.07 26.86 11.39
N ALA A 506 19.99 27.23 12.30
CA ALA A 506 19.64 27.74 13.62
C ALA A 506 18.93 29.10 13.54
N PRO A 507 17.92 29.35 14.40
CA PRO A 507 17.29 30.66 14.56
C PRO A 507 18.34 31.74 14.83
N GLY A 508 18.38 32.78 13.99
CA GLY A 508 19.33 33.90 14.11
C GLY A 508 20.61 33.78 13.25
N ARG A 509 20.94 32.61 12.67
CA ARG A 509 21.93 32.52 11.57
C ARG A 509 21.34 32.77 10.18
N LEU A 510 20.05 33.14 10.12
CA LEU A 510 19.27 33.43 8.91
C LEU A 510 19.70 34.71 8.17
N VAL A 511 20.94 35.16 8.35
CA VAL A 511 21.41 36.48 7.89
C VAL A 511 21.82 36.45 6.41
N GLU A 512 22.14 35.27 5.86
CA GLU A 512 22.49 35.11 4.44
C GLU A 512 21.62 34.01 3.80
N ILE A 513 20.82 34.40 2.79
CA ILE A 513 20.02 33.49 1.97
C ILE A 513 20.96 32.68 1.08
N GLU A 514 21.02 31.36 1.28
CA GLU A 514 21.64 30.46 0.31
C GLU A 514 20.70 30.28 -0.90
N HIS A 515 20.92 31.06 -1.95
CA HIS A 515 20.09 31.05 -3.16
C HIS A 515 19.99 29.66 -3.82
N ALA A 516 21.01 28.82 -3.66
CA ALA A 516 20.98 27.42 -4.11
C ALA A 516 19.87 26.61 -3.42
N GLN A 517 19.66 26.81 -2.12
CA GLN A 517 18.62 26.10 -1.35
C GLN A 517 17.22 26.58 -1.73
N VAL A 518 17.06 27.89 -1.95
CA VAL A 518 15.81 28.46 -2.50
C VAL A 518 15.53 27.86 -3.87
N TRP A 519 16.56 27.74 -4.72
CA TRP A 519 16.43 27.15 -6.04
C TRP A 519 16.00 25.67 -5.99
N THR A 520 16.65 24.86 -5.16
CA THR A 520 16.25 23.47 -4.92
C THR A 520 14.78 23.36 -4.50
N ALA A 521 14.33 24.21 -3.58
CA ALA A 521 12.93 24.24 -3.15
C ALA A 521 11.96 24.56 -4.31
N LEU A 522 12.26 25.61 -5.08
CA LEU A 522 11.42 26.03 -6.21
C LEU A 522 11.33 24.93 -7.28
N GLN A 523 12.44 24.27 -7.60
CA GLN A 523 12.47 23.14 -8.53
C GLN A 523 11.59 21.97 -8.06
N MET A 524 11.67 21.60 -6.77
CA MET A 524 10.84 20.54 -6.19
C MET A 524 9.35 20.90 -6.17
N ILE A 525 9.01 22.17 -5.93
CA ILE A 525 7.62 22.65 -5.93
C ILE A 525 6.99 22.56 -7.34
N HIS A 526 7.72 23.00 -8.36
CA HIS A 526 7.19 23.16 -9.72
C HIS A 526 7.47 21.98 -10.65
N ARG A 527 8.74 21.56 -10.75
CA ARG A 527 9.17 20.55 -11.73
C ARG A 527 9.16 19.13 -11.18
N LYS A 528 9.35 18.99 -9.86
CA LYS A 528 9.55 17.69 -9.19
C LYS A 528 10.74 16.90 -9.77
N THR A 529 11.66 17.62 -10.38
CA THR A 529 12.99 17.18 -10.82
C THR A 529 14.00 18.25 -10.41
N LEU A 530 15.27 17.87 -10.34
CA LEU A 530 16.36 18.77 -9.97
C LEU A 530 17.38 18.85 -11.09
N GLU A 531 17.70 20.08 -11.49
CA GLU A 531 18.88 20.40 -12.29
C GLU A 531 20.06 20.71 -11.37
N SER A 532 21.27 20.53 -11.91
CA SER A 532 22.50 21.01 -11.27
C SER A 532 22.42 22.52 -11.04
N VAL A 533 22.87 22.97 -9.86
CA VAL A 533 23.06 24.40 -9.60
C VAL A 533 24.25 24.87 -10.43
N THR A 534 24.05 25.90 -11.26
CA THR A 534 25.13 26.49 -12.07
C THR A 534 25.40 27.91 -11.63
N ASP A 535 26.67 28.31 -11.60
CA ASP A 535 27.08 29.70 -11.32
C ASP A 535 26.78 30.59 -12.54
N LYS A 536 25.49 30.92 -12.70
CA LYS A 536 24.98 31.82 -13.73
C LYS A 536 24.32 33.02 -13.07
N GLU A 537 24.24 34.14 -13.81
CA GLU A 537 23.59 35.39 -13.36
C GLU A 537 22.11 35.18 -12.93
N PHE A 538 21.47 34.12 -13.45
CA PHE A 538 20.18 33.61 -13.03
C PHE A 538 20.15 32.08 -13.17
N LEU A 539 19.31 31.43 -12.38
CA LEU A 539 19.13 29.99 -12.40
C LEU A 539 17.94 29.63 -13.30
N TRP A 540 18.07 28.54 -14.04
CA TRP A 540 17.12 28.11 -15.07
C TRP A 540 16.98 26.60 -15.06
N ALA A 541 15.75 26.10 -15.11
CA ALA A 541 15.43 24.69 -15.30
C ALA A 541 14.22 24.57 -16.22
N GLY A 542 14.42 23.96 -17.40
CA GLY A 542 13.33 23.63 -18.29
C GLY A 542 13.66 23.40 -19.74
N ASP A 543 12.59 23.16 -20.48
CA ASP A 543 12.55 22.72 -21.86
C ASP A 543 11.73 23.72 -22.69
N GLU A 544 11.46 23.38 -23.95
CA GLU A 544 10.74 24.26 -24.88
C GLU A 544 9.26 24.45 -24.51
N GLU A 545 8.67 23.59 -23.67
CA GLU A 545 7.27 23.72 -23.24
C GLU A 545 7.17 24.53 -21.96
N THR A 546 7.92 24.16 -20.93
CA THR A 546 7.83 24.78 -19.61
C THR A 546 9.21 25.00 -18.97
N ALA A 547 9.39 26.19 -18.39
CA ALA A 547 10.58 26.51 -17.63
C ALA A 547 10.31 27.24 -16.32
N LEU A 548 11.23 27.02 -15.39
CA LEU A 548 11.33 27.72 -14.13
C LEU A 548 12.63 28.53 -14.16
N ALA A 549 12.56 29.78 -13.71
CA ALA A 549 13.70 30.65 -13.60
C ALA A 549 13.73 31.33 -12.24
N TYR A 550 14.92 31.53 -11.68
CA TYR A 550 15.12 32.25 -10.43
C TYR A 550 16.22 33.29 -10.58
N VAL A 551 15.85 34.54 -10.31
CA VAL A 551 16.74 35.70 -10.36
C VAL A 551 17.01 36.15 -8.92
N PRO A 552 18.13 35.71 -8.31
CA PRO A 552 18.45 36.02 -6.92
C PRO A 552 18.73 37.51 -6.71
N ARG A 553 19.43 38.14 -7.66
CA ARG A 553 19.72 39.58 -7.65
C ARG A 553 19.59 40.14 -9.06
N PHE A 554 18.66 41.05 -9.27
CA PHE A 554 18.46 41.66 -10.58
C PHE A 554 19.57 42.68 -10.91
N THR A 555 20.12 42.61 -12.12
CA THR A 555 20.99 43.64 -12.72
C THR A 555 20.52 43.93 -14.13
N LYS A 556 20.73 45.15 -14.66
CA LYS A 556 20.33 45.45 -16.05
C LYS A 556 21.14 44.65 -17.10
N VAL A 557 22.35 44.21 -16.73
CA VAL A 557 23.26 43.48 -17.61
C VAL A 557 22.70 42.10 -18.01
N MET A 558 21.94 41.45 -17.12
CA MET A 558 21.38 40.11 -17.40
C MET A 558 20.17 40.11 -18.34
N VAL A 559 19.55 41.26 -18.61
CA VAL A 559 18.28 41.36 -19.35
C VAL A 559 18.33 40.70 -20.74
N PRO A 560 19.36 40.90 -21.58
CA PRO A 560 19.44 40.24 -22.88
C PRO A 560 19.50 38.71 -22.77
N ALA A 561 20.30 38.18 -21.83
CA ALA A 561 20.43 36.75 -21.60
C ALA A 561 19.12 36.15 -21.06
N LEU A 562 18.47 36.83 -20.11
CA LEU A 562 17.20 36.41 -19.54
C LEU A 562 16.07 36.42 -20.58
N ARG A 563 15.99 37.43 -21.45
CA ARG A 563 15.02 37.45 -22.56
C ARG A 563 15.24 36.30 -23.54
N LYS A 564 16.50 35.99 -23.87
CA LYS A 564 16.83 34.86 -24.74
C LYS A 564 16.36 33.53 -24.14
N ALA A 565 16.64 33.29 -22.86
CA ALA A 565 16.19 32.09 -22.15
C ALA A 565 14.66 32.03 -22.05
N VAL A 566 14.02 33.12 -21.65
CA VAL A 566 12.55 33.19 -21.53
C VAL A 566 11.84 32.92 -22.86
N ASN A 567 12.43 33.33 -23.98
CA ASN A 567 11.86 33.10 -25.31
C ASN A 567 12.11 31.69 -25.86
N SER A 568 12.92 30.87 -25.19
CA SER A 568 13.12 29.47 -25.60
C SER A 568 12.09 28.51 -25.03
N SER A 569 11.12 28.98 -24.23
CA SER A 569 10.09 28.16 -23.62
C SER A 569 8.70 28.76 -23.81
N ALA A 570 7.70 27.91 -24.06
CA ALA A 570 6.32 28.33 -24.29
C ALA A 570 5.63 28.87 -23.04
N ALA A 571 6.06 28.47 -21.84
CA ALA A 571 5.59 29.02 -20.56
C ALA A 571 6.74 29.10 -19.55
N VAL A 572 6.86 30.23 -18.85
CA VAL A 572 7.93 30.45 -17.85
C VAL A 572 7.38 30.99 -16.54
N VAL A 573 7.73 30.34 -15.42
CA VAL A 573 7.56 30.90 -14.08
C VAL A 573 8.89 31.48 -13.62
N LEU A 574 8.89 32.78 -13.34
CA LEU A 574 10.09 33.57 -13.09
C LEU A 574 10.04 34.18 -11.68
N TYR A 575 10.83 33.59 -10.79
CA TYR A 575 10.93 33.99 -9.39
C TYR A 575 11.97 35.07 -9.17
N SER A 576 11.64 36.06 -8.33
CA SER A 576 12.60 37.03 -7.82
C SER A 576 12.15 37.57 -6.46
N TRP A 577 13.10 38.11 -5.69
CA TRP A 577 12.78 38.93 -4.51
C TRP A 577 12.17 40.29 -4.88
N GLN A 578 12.37 40.73 -6.13
CA GLN A 578 11.85 42.00 -6.66
C GLN A 578 11.08 41.76 -7.98
N PRO A 579 9.96 41.03 -7.96
CA PRO A 579 9.26 40.61 -9.18
C PRO A 579 8.73 41.80 -10.00
N GLU A 580 8.30 42.88 -9.35
CA GLU A 580 7.81 44.09 -10.04
C GLU A 580 8.91 44.81 -10.83
N THR A 581 10.14 44.87 -10.29
CA THR A 581 11.29 45.42 -11.01
C THR A 581 11.54 44.58 -12.26
N LEU A 582 11.55 43.25 -12.12
CA LEU A 582 11.82 42.33 -13.21
C LEU A 582 10.78 42.43 -14.34
N ARG A 583 9.49 42.55 -13.96
CA ARG A 583 8.35 42.72 -14.88
C ARG A 583 8.47 43.96 -15.75
N GLN A 584 9.15 45.02 -15.29
CA GLN A 584 9.40 46.19 -16.13
C GLN A 584 10.31 45.89 -17.33
N TYR A 585 11.24 44.93 -17.20
CA TYR A 585 12.24 44.61 -18.22
C TYR A 585 11.90 43.35 -19.03
N ILE A 586 11.17 42.39 -18.45
CA ILE A 586 10.71 41.16 -19.10
C ILE A 586 9.18 41.21 -19.22
N ARG A 587 8.69 41.77 -20.33
CA ARG A 587 7.25 41.87 -20.61
C ARG A 587 6.89 40.89 -21.72
N ALA A 588 6.49 39.69 -21.33
CA ALA A 588 6.04 38.67 -22.26
C ALA A 588 4.83 37.94 -21.66
N GLY A 589 3.79 37.72 -22.48
CA GLY A 589 2.49 37.18 -22.02
C GLY A 589 2.57 35.75 -21.50
N HIS A 590 3.62 35.01 -21.88
CA HIS A 590 3.90 33.65 -21.43
C HIS A 590 4.77 33.56 -20.17
N VAL A 591 5.06 34.69 -19.51
CA VAL A 591 5.94 34.77 -18.34
C VAL A 591 5.17 35.18 -17.09
N GLN A 592 5.02 34.25 -16.17
CA GLN A 592 4.45 34.49 -14.85
C GLN A 592 5.56 34.96 -13.90
N HIS A 593 5.42 36.17 -13.37
CA HIS A 593 6.38 36.76 -12.44
C HIS A 593 5.92 36.52 -11.01
N GLU A 594 6.72 35.81 -10.23
CA GLU A 594 6.37 35.39 -8.87
C GLU A 594 7.35 35.93 -7.83
N ALA A 595 6.81 36.30 -6.67
CA ALA A 595 7.61 36.53 -5.47
C ALA A 595 8.03 35.19 -4.86
N ILE A 596 9.14 35.16 -4.14
CA ILE A 596 9.52 33.96 -3.37
C ILE A 596 8.39 33.64 -2.36
N PRO A 597 7.87 32.40 -2.34
CA PRO A 597 6.79 32.00 -1.45
C PRO A 597 7.07 32.42 -0.01
N GLU A 598 6.06 32.95 0.68
CA GLU A 598 6.25 33.51 2.03
C GLU A 598 6.82 32.48 3.02
N SER A 599 6.45 31.21 2.86
CA SER A 599 7.02 30.10 3.64
C SER A 599 8.54 30.00 3.48
N LEU A 600 9.04 30.12 2.25
CA LEU A 600 10.47 30.16 1.96
C LEU A 600 11.08 31.50 2.41
N ALA A 601 10.43 32.63 2.14
CA ALA A 601 10.94 33.96 2.50
C ALA A 601 11.12 34.14 4.01
N ARG A 602 10.19 33.67 4.84
CA ARG A 602 10.31 33.68 6.31
C ARG A 602 11.42 32.75 6.79
N ARG A 603 11.60 31.61 6.13
CA ARG A 603 12.54 30.55 6.51
C ARG A 603 13.97 30.77 6.01
N PHE A 604 14.14 31.58 4.98
CA PHE A 604 15.45 31.94 4.42
C PHE A 604 15.88 33.37 4.75
N GLY A 605 15.09 34.17 5.49
CA GLY A 605 15.61 35.35 6.18
C GLY A 605 15.17 36.73 5.67
N MET A 606 13.92 36.91 5.19
CA MET A 606 13.45 38.24 4.76
C MET A 606 12.42 38.94 5.65
N LYS A 607 11.84 38.28 6.65
CA LYS A 607 11.01 38.95 7.66
C LYS A 607 11.21 38.30 9.03
N GLY A 608 12.04 38.94 9.84
CA GLY A 608 11.97 38.83 11.31
C GLY A 608 10.79 39.61 11.83
#